data_AF-A0A8C1I5C1-F1
#
_entry.id   AF-A0A8C1I5C1-F1
#
_cell.length_a   1.000
_cell.length_b   1.000
_cell.length_c   1.000
_cell.angle_alpha   90.00
_cell.angle_beta   90.00
_cell.angle_gamma   90.00
#
_symmetry.space_group_name_H-M   'P 1'
#
loop_
_entity.id
_entity.type
_entity.pdbx_description
1 polymer ?
#
loop_
_entity_poly.entity_id
_entity_poly.type
_entity_poly.pdbx_seq_one_letter_code
_entity_poly.pdbx_strand_id
1 'polypeptide(L)'
;MRRFCTSRNICNIVKFIEPSDTLTVRSTSLLTSFFCRNFTDSGTDMDLSNMRKSYKSDQECFEEDQLASLDPIKQFSSWFDQATKCPEVGEANAMCLATATKDGRPSARMVLLKGYSEEGFRFFTNYESRKGTELDSNPHACLVFYWEPLNRQIRIEGNVERIPYEISRDYFHSRPKSSQIGAVVSRQSTLIPSRQYLRDKNAELEEKYKNTNVPMPDYWGGYIVKPHLIEFWQGQTNRLHDRIVFLRPKEGETELGNMQHQAEGGWIYQRLSP
;
A
#
# COMPACT_ATOMS: atom_id res chain seq x y z
N MET A 1 14.46 -9.84 -57.45
CA MET A 1 15.04 -10.78 -56.47
C MET A 1 16.54 -10.87 -56.70
N ARG A 2 17.34 -10.29 -55.82
CA ARG A 2 18.81 -10.18 -55.95
C ARG A 2 19.52 -11.36 -55.29
N ARG A 3 20.68 -11.68 -55.89
CA ARG A 3 21.63 -12.78 -55.67
C ARG A 3 22.26 -12.79 -54.26
N PHE A 4 22.67 -13.97 -53.78
CA PHE A 4 23.81 -14.11 -52.87
C PHE A 4 24.74 -15.24 -53.36
N CYS A 5 25.98 -14.85 -53.61
CA CYS A 5 27.22 -15.61 -53.82
C CYS A 5 28.25 -14.66 -53.17
N THR A 6 29.18 -15.03 -52.29
CA THR A 6 30.30 -15.96 -52.48
C THR A 6 31.02 -16.21 -51.14
N SER A 7 31.63 -17.38 -51.03
CA SER A 7 32.68 -17.78 -50.08
C SER A 7 34.09 -17.26 -50.46
N ARG A 8 35.02 -17.15 -49.49
CA ARG A 8 36.43 -17.71 -49.47
C ARG A 8 37.30 -16.97 -48.42
N ASN A 9 37.84 -17.71 -47.43
CA ASN A 9 39.24 -18.16 -47.22
C ASN A 9 40.25 -17.02 -46.90
N ILE A 10 41.10 -17.10 -45.88
CA ILE A 10 42.41 -17.83 -45.92
C ILE A 10 42.96 -18.06 -44.50
N CYS A 11 43.74 -19.14 -44.39
CA CYS A 11 44.42 -19.76 -43.25
C CYS A 11 45.85 -19.21 -42.99
N ASN A 12 46.32 -19.41 -41.74
CA ASN A 12 47.67 -19.77 -41.26
C ASN A 12 48.91 -18.88 -41.52
N ILE A 13 49.76 -18.71 -40.49
CA ILE A 13 51.07 -19.40 -40.30
C ILE A 13 51.79 -18.91 -39.01
N VAL A 14 52.61 -19.82 -38.45
CA VAL A 14 53.23 -19.92 -37.12
C VAL A 14 54.75 -19.57 -37.17
N LYS A 15 55.37 -19.41 -35.97
CA LYS A 15 56.81 -19.64 -35.57
C LYS A 15 57.71 -18.38 -35.48
N PHE A 16 58.69 -18.18 -34.57
CA PHE A 16 59.31 -18.97 -33.47
C PHE A 16 60.35 -18.09 -32.66
N ILE A 17 60.61 -18.49 -31.40
CA ILE A 17 61.90 -18.52 -30.62
C ILE A 17 62.46 -17.25 -29.91
N GLU A 18 62.76 -17.43 -28.60
CA GLU A 18 63.50 -16.58 -27.61
C GLU A 18 65.04 -16.80 -27.62
N PRO A 19 65.88 -16.10 -26.80
CA PRO A 19 66.28 -16.69 -25.49
C PRO A 19 66.74 -15.75 -24.33
N SER A 20 66.66 -16.28 -23.09
CA SER A 20 67.54 -16.15 -21.87
C SER A 20 67.75 -14.77 -21.18
N ASP A 21 67.66 -14.60 -19.85
CA ASP A 21 68.58 -15.15 -18.83
C ASP A 21 68.08 -15.14 -17.35
N THR A 22 68.41 -16.24 -16.65
CA THR A 22 68.79 -16.52 -15.23
C THR A 22 67.99 -16.16 -13.95
N LEU A 23 68.01 -17.15 -13.05
CA LEU A 23 67.38 -17.35 -11.74
C LEU A 23 68.14 -16.67 -10.57
N THR A 24 67.41 -16.34 -9.49
CA THR A 24 67.91 -16.55 -8.12
C THR A 24 66.77 -16.81 -7.13
N VAL A 25 66.88 -17.92 -6.41
CA VAL A 25 66.00 -18.37 -5.33
C VAL A 25 66.43 -17.72 -4.02
N ARG A 26 65.49 -17.17 -3.24
CA ARG A 26 65.60 -17.12 -1.77
C ARG A 26 64.24 -17.41 -1.13
N SER A 27 64.23 -18.46 -0.32
CA SER A 27 63.15 -18.87 0.56
C SER A 27 63.05 -17.94 1.75
N THR A 28 61.83 -17.61 2.17
CA THR A 28 61.47 -17.57 3.60
C THR A 28 59.96 -17.68 3.73
N SER A 29 59.54 -18.76 4.39
CA SER A 29 58.19 -19.03 4.84
C SER A 29 57.77 -18.04 5.93
N LEU A 30 56.60 -17.42 5.79
CA LEU A 30 55.77 -17.00 6.93
C LEU A 30 54.31 -17.24 6.54
N LEU A 31 53.78 -18.34 7.06
CA LEU A 31 52.36 -18.70 7.04
C LEU A 31 51.61 -17.73 7.96
N THR A 32 50.96 -16.73 7.38
CA THR A 32 49.90 -16.01 8.08
C THR A 32 48.57 -16.66 7.70
N SER A 33 47.97 -17.30 8.69
CA SER A 33 46.68 -17.98 8.64
C SER A 33 45.62 -17.14 7.93
N PHE A 34 45.22 -17.57 6.73
CA PHE A 34 43.94 -17.20 6.16
C PHE A 34 42.87 -17.81 7.06
N PHE A 35 42.21 -16.97 7.85
CA PHE A 35 40.93 -17.32 8.46
C PHE A 35 39.92 -17.50 7.31
N CYS A 36 39.82 -18.72 6.80
CA CYS A 36 38.64 -19.14 6.04
C CYS A 36 37.44 -19.00 6.98
N ARG A 37 36.73 -17.88 6.88
CA ARG A 37 35.32 -17.86 7.27
C ARG A 37 34.62 -18.82 6.34
N ASN A 38 34.40 -20.04 6.84
CA ASN A 38 33.37 -20.91 6.32
C ASN A 38 32.03 -20.18 6.51
N PHE A 39 31.64 -19.38 5.53
CA PHE A 39 30.25 -19.02 5.36
C PHE A 39 29.53 -20.31 5.01
N THR A 40 28.90 -20.90 6.02
CA THR A 40 27.76 -21.78 5.79
C THR A 40 26.68 -20.89 5.18
N ASP A 41 26.59 -20.90 3.86
CA ASP A 41 25.45 -20.35 3.11
C ASP A 41 24.22 -21.20 3.46
N SER A 42 23.59 -20.87 4.59
CA SER A 42 22.24 -21.30 4.87
C SER A 42 21.33 -20.40 4.06
N GLY A 43 21.04 -20.82 2.83
CA GLY A 43 20.17 -20.11 1.90
C GLY A 43 18.87 -19.67 2.57
N THR A 44 18.69 -18.36 2.68
CA THR A 44 17.45 -17.57 2.89
C THR A 44 17.78 -16.10 3.20
N ASP A 45 19.03 -15.76 3.51
CA ASP A 45 19.41 -14.37 3.80
C ASP A 45 19.61 -13.58 2.51
N MET A 46 18.62 -12.77 2.15
CA MET A 46 18.68 -11.84 1.02
C MET A 46 18.83 -10.42 1.56
N ASP A 47 19.95 -9.76 1.25
CA ASP A 47 20.16 -8.36 1.59
C ASP A 47 19.37 -7.43 0.64
N LEU A 48 18.39 -6.72 1.20
CA LEU A 48 17.51 -5.80 0.47
C LEU A 48 17.91 -4.33 0.65
N SER A 49 19.04 -4.03 1.32
CA SER A 49 19.45 -2.67 1.71
C SER A 49 19.57 -1.69 0.53
N ASN A 50 19.95 -2.21 -0.65
CA ASN A 50 20.17 -1.42 -1.87
C ASN A 50 18.92 -1.19 -2.74
N MET A 51 17.74 -1.68 -2.35
CA MET A 51 16.51 -1.51 -3.13
C MET A 51 15.86 -0.13 -2.99
N ARG A 52 16.43 0.77 -2.16
CA ARG A 52 15.86 2.10 -1.91
C ARG A 52 15.98 3.00 -3.14
N LYS A 53 14.85 3.55 -3.56
CA LYS A 53 14.79 4.59 -4.60
C LYS A 53 15.09 5.97 -4.02
N SER A 54 15.64 6.85 -4.85
CA SER A 54 15.74 8.29 -4.54
C SER A 54 14.36 8.94 -4.62
N TYR A 55 14.13 9.93 -3.75
CA TYR A 55 12.86 10.65 -3.62
C TYR A 55 13.03 12.11 -4.08
N LYS A 56 12.21 13.02 -3.53
CA LYS A 56 12.37 14.47 -3.69
C LYS A 56 13.63 15.01 -3.02
N SER A 57 14.10 16.17 -3.47
CA SER A 57 15.23 16.87 -2.86
C SER A 57 14.77 17.83 -1.76
N ASP A 58 15.70 18.30 -0.93
CA ASP A 58 15.43 19.28 0.15
C ASP A 58 14.73 20.56 -0.35
N GLN A 59 14.95 20.92 -1.63
CA GLN A 59 14.32 22.07 -2.28
C GLN A 59 12.82 21.85 -2.59
N GLU A 60 12.32 20.64 -2.39
CA GLU A 60 10.91 20.24 -2.59
C GLU A 60 10.31 19.71 -1.28
N CYS A 61 10.77 20.24 -0.15
CA CYS A 61 10.25 20.00 1.20
C CYS A 61 8.74 20.27 1.25
N PHE A 62 7.98 19.40 1.91
CA PHE A 62 6.55 19.60 2.17
C PHE A 62 6.35 20.31 3.51
N GLU A 63 6.29 21.64 3.42
CA GLU A 63 6.13 22.56 4.55
C GLU A 63 4.66 22.89 4.83
N GLU A 64 4.40 23.46 6.00
CA GLU A 64 3.08 23.83 6.51
C GLU A 64 2.37 24.84 5.59
N ASP A 65 3.11 25.74 4.95
CA ASP A 65 2.58 26.72 3.99
C ASP A 65 2.21 26.09 2.62
N GLN A 66 2.64 24.85 2.37
CA GLN A 66 2.29 24.07 1.19
C GLN A 66 1.05 23.18 1.40
N LEU A 67 0.46 23.19 2.60
CA LEU A 67 -0.86 22.60 2.81
C LEU A 67 -1.86 23.32 1.91
N ALA A 68 -2.58 22.55 1.10
CA ALA A 68 -3.67 23.05 0.27
C ALA A 68 -4.86 23.51 1.11
N SER A 69 -4.99 23.03 2.35
CA SER A 69 -5.99 23.46 3.32
C SER A 69 -5.60 23.05 4.74
N LEU A 70 -6.07 23.83 5.73
CA LEU A 70 -6.01 23.46 7.14
C LEU A 70 -7.20 22.58 7.57
N ASP A 71 -8.10 22.23 6.66
CA ASP A 71 -9.03 21.10 6.81
C ASP A 71 -8.35 19.83 6.27
N PRO A 72 -8.10 18.82 7.11
CA PRO A 72 -7.39 17.62 6.67
C PRO A 72 -8.16 16.78 5.65
N ILE A 73 -9.49 16.88 5.58
CA ILE A 73 -10.28 16.19 4.55
C ILE A 73 -10.09 16.88 3.19
N LYS A 74 -10.01 18.21 3.16
CA LYS A 74 -9.69 18.96 1.95
C LYS A 74 -8.24 18.74 1.52
N GLN A 75 -7.30 18.67 2.47
CA GLN A 75 -5.91 18.30 2.20
C GLN A 75 -5.81 16.88 1.59
N PHE A 76 -6.53 15.91 2.16
CA PHE A 76 -6.66 14.57 1.57
C PHE A 76 -7.19 14.64 0.14
N SER A 77 -8.25 15.43 -0.10
CA SER A 77 -8.84 15.57 -1.43
C SER A 77 -7.85 16.12 -2.45
N SER A 78 -7.01 17.09 -2.07
CA SER A 78 -5.96 17.64 -2.93
C SER A 78 -4.93 16.59 -3.34
N TRP A 79 -4.44 15.81 -2.37
CA TRP A 79 -3.48 14.74 -2.65
C TRP A 79 -4.10 13.56 -3.42
N PHE A 80 -5.35 13.23 -3.13
CA PHE A 80 -6.09 12.20 -3.84
C PHE A 80 -6.31 12.57 -5.30
N ASP A 81 -6.65 13.82 -5.60
CA ASP A 81 -6.77 14.34 -6.98
C ASP A 81 -5.42 14.30 -7.73
N GLN A 82 -4.32 14.59 -7.05
CA GLN A 82 -2.99 14.43 -7.65
C GLN A 82 -2.67 12.95 -7.94
N ALA A 83 -3.06 12.04 -7.04
CA ALA A 83 -2.87 10.60 -7.24
C ALA A 83 -3.74 10.05 -8.38
N THR A 84 -4.99 10.50 -8.54
CA THR A 84 -5.86 10.06 -9.65
C THR A 84 -5.39 10.57 -11.01
N LYS A 85 -4.70 11.71 -11.05
CA LYS A 85 -4.12 12.29 -12.27
C LYS A 85 -2.76 11.71 -12.63
N CYS A 86 -2.12 10.96 -11.73
CA CYS A 86 -0.81 10.33 -11.96
C CYS A 86 -0.97 9.03 -12.77
N PRO A 87 -0.43 8.95 -14.00
CA PRO A 87 -0.59 7.77 -14.86
C PRO A 87 -0.06 6.45 -14.28
N GLU A 88 0.95 6.53 -13.41
CA GLU A 88 1.61 5.39 -12.78
C GLU A 88 0.86 4.87 -11.54
N VAL A 89 -0.14 5.61 -11.05
CA VAL A 89 -0.99 5.19 -9.94
C VAL A 89 -2.20 4.45 -10.50
N GLY A 90 -2.21 3.12 -10.40
CA GLY A 90 -3.29 2.28 -10.94
C GLY A 90 -4.64 2.49 -10.25
N GLU A 91 -4.70 2.30 -8.93
CA GLU A 91 -5.92 2.49 -8.13
C GLU A 91 -5.64 3.46 -6.98
N ALA A 92 -5.81 4.77 -7.22
CA ALA A 92 -5.54 5.81 -6.22
C ALA A 92 -6.37 5.63 -4.93
N ASN A 93 -7.56 5.01 -5.03
CA ASN A 93 -8.44 4.71 -3.91
C ASN A 93 -8.16 3.36 -3.23
N ALA A 94 -7.13 2.61 -3.65
CA ALA A 94 -6.67 1.45 -2.92
C ALA A 94 -6.03 1.87 -1.61
N MET A 95 -6.48 1.25 -0.52
CA MET A 95 -5.97 1.51 0.82
C MET A 95 -5.78 0.21 1.58
N CYS A 96 -4.72 0.16 2.40
CA CYS A 96 -4.58 -0.88 3.40
C CYS A 96 -5.48 -0.53 4.60
N LEU A 97 -6.37 -1.45 4.97
CA LEU A 97 -7.19 -1.34 6.17
C LEU A 97 -6.63 -2.28 7.24
N ALA A 98 -6.15 -1.71 8.34
CA ALA A 98 -5.75 -2.44 9.53
C ALA A 98 -6.89 -2.41 10.57
N THR A 99 -7.20 -3.58 11.12
CA THR A 99 -8.17 -3.81 12.20
C THR A 99 -7.54 -4.72 13.23
N ALA A 100 -8.14 -4.88 14.40
CA ALA A 100 -7.64 -5.79 15.42
C ALA A 100 -8.77 -6.42 16.22
N THR A 101 -8.53 -7.61 16.75
CA THR A 101 -9.38 -8.21 17.78
C THR A 101 -9.29 -7.42 19.10
N LYS A 102 -10.25 -7.62 20.01
CA LYS A 102 -10.26 -6.97 21.33
C LYS A 102 -9.02 -7.27 22.19
N ASP A 103 -8.37 -8.41 21.98
CA ASP A 103 -7.12 -8.80 22.65
C ASP A 103 -5.86 -8.24 21.96
N GLY A 104 -6.02 -7.33 20.98
CA GLY A 104 -4.92 -6.62 20.36
C GLY A 104 -4.17 -7.42 19.29
N ARG A 105 -4.83 -8.38 18.60
CA ARG A 105 -4.24 -9.10 17.47
C ARG A 105 -4.57 -8.37 16.16
N PRO A 106 -3.60 -7.67 15.53
CA PRO A 106 -3.87 -6.93 14.31
C PRO A 106 -4.05 -7.85 13.11
N SER A 107 -4.84 -7.40 12.14
CA SER A 107 -4.87 -7.96 10.81
C SER A 107 -5.07 -6.85 9.76
N ALA A 108 -4.48 -7.00 8.59
CA ALA A 108 -4.48 -5.99 7.54
C ALA A 108 -4.78 -6.60 6.17
N ARG A 109 -5.39 -5.81 5.29
CA ARG A 109 -5.69 -6.19 3.89
C ARG A 109 -5.98 -4.95 3.05
N MET A 110 -5.84 -5.09 1.73
CA MET A 110 -6.27 -4.05 0.80
C MET A 110 -7.79 -4.01 0.67
N VAL A 111 -8.35 -2.81 0.64
CA VAL A 111 -9.74 -2.49 0.30
C VAL A 111 -9.76 -1.23 -0.58
N LEU A 112 -10.90 -0.92 -1.18
CA LEU A 112 -11.07 0.30 -1.98
C LEU A 112 -11.90 1.31 -1.20
N LEU A 113 -11.41 2.55 -1.09
CA LEU A 113 -12.21 3.69 -0.67
C LEU A 113 -13.34 3.93 -1.69
N LYS A 114 -14.58 4.04 -1.21
CA LYS A 114 -15.79 4.21 -2.02
C LYS A 114 -16.49 5.56 -1.82
N GLY A 115 -15.91 6.41 -0.98
CA GLY A 115 -16.34 7.78 -0.79
C GLY A 115 -15.72 8.36 0.47
N TYR A 116 -15.60 9.67 0.53
CA TYR A 116 -15.19 10.39 1.73
C TYR A 116 -15.98 11.70 1.82
N SER A 117 -16.16 12.19 3.03
CA SER A 117 -16.78 13.49 3.34
C SER A 117 -16.27 13.95 4.71
N GLU A 118 -16.77 15.07 5.22
CA GLU A 118 -16.49 15.52 6.59
C GLU A 118 -16.84 14.47 7.66
N GLU A 119 -17.81 13.59 7.36
CA GLU A 119 -18.19 12.47 8.22
C GLU A 119 -17.12 11.37 8.30
N GLY A 120 -16.26 11.23 7.29
CA GLY A 120 -15.20 10.22 7.27
C GLY A 120 -15.09 9.42 5.96
N PHE A 121 -14.42 8.27 6.05
CA PHE A 121 -13.97 7.47 4.91
C PHE A 121 -14.75 6.16 4.79
N ARG A 122 -15.47 5.99 3.66
CA ARG A 122 -16.41 4.89 3.44
C ARG A 122 -15.79 3.76 2.62
N PHE A 123 -16.03 2.52 3.06
CA PHE A 123 -15.72 1.31 2.29
C PHE A 123 -16.80 0.25 2.52
N PHE A 124 -16.88 -0.74 1.63
CA PHE A 124 -17.91 -1.78 1.68
C PHE A 124 -17.29 -3.17 1.76
N THR A 125 -17.93 -4.06 2.53
CA THR A 125 -17.40 -5.40 2.78
C THR A 125 -18.51 -6.37 3.19
N ASN A 126 -18.10 -7.60 3.49
CA ASN A 126 -18.95 -8.59 4.13
C ASN A 126 -18.72 -8.52 5.65
N TYR A 127 -19.78 -8.28 6.42
CA TYR A 127 -19.79 -8.15 7.87
C TYR A 127 -19.35 -9.44 8.59
N GLU A 128 -19.55 -10.61 7.99
CA GLU A 128 -19.09 -11.90 8.52
C GLU A 128 -17.61 -12.20 8.21
N SER A 129 -16.95 -11.38 7.38
CA SER A 129 -15.51 -11.55 7.13
C SER A 129 -14.69 -11.25 8.39
N ARG A 130 -13.43 -11.71 8.44
CA ARG A 130 -12.53 -11.43 9.57
C ARG A 130 -12.45 -9.95 9.95
N LYS A 131 -12.44 -9.04 8.96
CA LYS A 131 -12.41 -7.60 9.24
C LYS A 131 -13.74 -7.09 9.78
N GLY A 132 -14.86 -7.65 9.31
CA GLY A 132 -16.19 -7.27 9.76
C GLY A 132 -16.40 -7.67 11.22
N THR A 133 -16.05 -8.90 11.57
CA THR A 133 -16.13 -9.39 12.95
C THR A 133 -15.17 -8.66 13.90
N GLU A 134 -13.95 -8.32 13.43
CA GLU A 134 -13.03 -7.46 14.18
C GLU A 134 -13.63 -6.06 14.40
N LEU A 135 -14.18 -5.41 13.37
CA LEU A 135 -14.76 -4.06 13.48
C LEU A 135 -16.03 -4.01 14.34
N ASP A 136 -16.89 -5.02 14.26
CA ASP A 136 -18.10 -5.09 15.08
C ASP A 136 -17.78 -5.27 16.57
N SER A 137 -16.69 -5.96 16.88
CA SER A 137 -16.26 -6.18 18.26
C SER A 137 -15.35 -5.07 18.77
N ASN A 138 -14.49 -4.52 17.92
CA ASN A 138 -13.49 -3.51 18.25
C ASN A 138 -13.53 -2.41 17.16
N PRO A 139 -14.38 -1.36 17.33
CA PRO A 139 -14.71 -0.40 16.29
C PRO A 139 -13.64 0.67 16.08
N HIS A 140 -12.39 0.24 15.91
CA HIS A 140 -11.24 1.08 15.61
C HIS A 140 -10.52 0.56 14.36
N ALA A 141 -10.09 1.47 13.50
CA ALA A 141 -9.35 1.13 12.29
C ALA A 141 -8.25 2.15 11.98
N CYS A 142 -7.24 1.66 11.26
CA CYS A 142 -6.24 2.49 10.61
C CYS A 142 -6.29 2.25 9.09
N LEU A 143 -6.30 3.32 8.30
CA LEU A 143 -6.21 3.30 6.84
C LEU A 143 -4.84 3.81 6.42
N VAL A 144 -4.25 3.17 5.42
CA VAL A 144 -3.01 3.64 4.79
C VAL A 144 -3.18 3.71 3.28
N PHE A 145 -3.02 4.90 2.73
CA PHE A 145 -2.81 5.12 1.30
C PHE A 145 -1.31 5.24 1.05
N TYR A 146 -0.81 4.57 0.02
CA TYR A 146 0.57 4.68 -0.40
C TYR A 146 0.65 4.82 -1.92
N TRP A 147 1.04 6.00 -2.37
CA TRP A 147 1.21 6.30 -3.79
C TRP A 147 2.70 6.39 -4.07
N GLU A 148 3.29 5.24 -4.38
CA GLU A 148 4.72 5.09 -4.63
C GLU A 148 5.26 6.08 -5.68
N PRO A 149 4.59 6.30 -6.83
CA PRO A 149 5.09 7.26 -7.84
C PRO A 149 5.19 8.70 -7.33
N LEU A 150 4.38 9.06 -6.33
CA LEU A 150 4.37 10.39 -5.72
C LEU A 150 5.22 10.48 -4.45
N ASN A 151 5.73 9.34 -3.98
CA ASN A 151 6.42 9.20 -2.70
C ASN A 151 5.59 9.76 -1.54
N ARG A 152 4.30 9.45 -1.54
CA ARG A 152 3.35 9.96 -0.54
C ARG A 152 2.65 8.84 0.18
N GLN A 153 2.43 9.07 1.46
CA GLN A 153 1.61 8.22 2.31
C GLN A 153 0.60 9.09 3.05
N ILE A 154 -0.61 8.57 3.20
CA ILE A 154 -1.60 9.11 4.13
C ILE A 154 -1.97 8.02 5.12
N ARG A 155 -1.91 8.32 6.42
CA ARG A 155 -2.44 7.46 7.49
C ARG A 155 -3.67 8.11 8.10
N ILE A 156 -4.70 7.31 8.36
CA ILE A 156 -5.96 7.79 8.94
C ILE A 156 -6.35 6.85 10.06
N GLU A 157 -6.54 7.36 11.27
CA GLU A 157 -6.99 6.57 12.42
C GLU A 157 -8.33 7.10 12.91
N GLY A 158 -9.24 6.19 13.24
CA GLY A 158 -10.61 6.57 13.54
C GLY A 158 -11.47 5.47 14.16
N ASN A 159 -12.59 5.92 14.70
CA ASN A 159 -13.68 5.02 15.11
C ASN A 159 -14.45 4.57 13.87
N VAL A 160 -15.01 3.37 13.92
CA VAL A 160 -15.72 2.78 12.79
C VAL A 160 -17.20 2.58 13.13
N GLU A 161 -18.07 3.00 12.21
CA GLU A 161 -19.51 2.78 12.30
C GLU A 161 -20.01 2.05 11.06
N ARG A 162 -21.03 1.19 11.23
CA ARG A 162 -21.75 0.62 10.09
C ARG A 162 -22.55 1.72 9.40
N ILE A 163 -22.51 1.72 8.07
CA ILE A 163 -23.35 2.61 7.26
C ILE A 163 -24.80 2.09 7.30
N PRO A 164 -25.82 2.98 7.37
CA PRO A 164 -27.23 2.60 7.29
C PRO A 164 -27.55 1.64 6.14
N TYR A 165 -28.52 0.75 6.37
CA TYR A 165 -28.90 -0.30 5.42
C TYR A 165 -29.28 0.28 4.06
N GLU A 166 -30.04 1.37 4.04
CA GLU A 166 -30.55 2.03 2.84
C GLU A 166 -29.40 2.54 1.97
N ILE A 167 -28.41 3.20 2.58
CA ILE A 167 -27.22 3.69 1.87
C ILE A 167 -26.39 2.51 1.34
N SER A 168 -26.27 1.43 2.13
CA SER A 168 -25.57 0.22 1.69
C SER A 168 -26.28 -0.46 0.52
N ARG A 169 -27.61 -0.55 0.57
CA ARG A 169 -28.45 -1.14 -0.48
C ARG A 169 -28.37 -0.33 -1.77
N ASP A 170 -28.45 0.99 -1.68
CA ASP A 170 -28.39 1.86 -2.84
C ASP A 170 -27.01 1.78 -3.51
N TYR A 171 -25.93 1.75 -2.72
CA TYR A 171 -24.58 1.50 -3.25
C TYR A 171 -24.43 0.07 -3.81
N PHE A 172 -25.01 -0.96 -3.18
CA PHE A 172 -24.97 -2.33 -3.71
C PHE A 172 -25.57 -2.39 -5.11
N HIS A 173 -26.74 -1.81 -5.31
CA HIS A 173 -27.43 -1.82 -6.60
C HIS A 173 -26.80 -0.90 -7.66
N SER A 174 -25.99 0.08 -7.27
CA SER A 174 -25.23 0.91 -8.22
C SER A 174 -24.01 0.17 -8.81
N ARG A 175 -23.59 -0.96 -8.23
CA ARG A 175 -22.45 -1.76 -8.72
C ARG A 175 -22.84 -2.58 -9.95
N PRO A 176 -21.88 -2.95 -10.82
CA PRO A 176 -22.13 -3.89 -11.91
C PRO A 176 -22.79 -5.18 -11.40
N LYS A 177 -23.71 -5.76 -12.17
CA LYS A 177 -24.46 -6.97 -11.77
C LYS A 177 -23.53 -8.14 -11.39
N SER A 178 -22.42 -8.31 -12.10
CA SER A 178 -21.38 -9.30 -11.76
C SER A 178 -20.75 -9.07 -10.39
N SER A 179 -20.56 -7.82 -9.98
CA SER A 179 -20.07 -7.44 -8.65
C SER A 179 -21.10 -7.69 -7.55
N GLN A 180 -22.38 -7.51 -7.85
CA GLN A 180 -23.48 -7.87 -6.94
C GLN A 180 -23.51 -9.38 -6.74
N ILE A 181 -23.50 -10.15 -7.83
CA ILE A 181 -23.49 -11.62 -7.80
C ILE A 181 -22.26 -12.13 -7.04
N GLY A 182 -21.07 -11.62 -7.32
CA GLY A 182 -19.84 -12.03 -6.62
C GLY A 182 -19.90 -11.83 -5.10
N ALA A 183 -20.63 -10.80 -4.63
CA ALA A 183 -20.86 -10.59 -3.20
C ALA A 183 -21.84 -11.61 -2.59
N VAL A 184 -22.77 -12.13 -3.38
CA VAL A 184 -23.68 -13.22 -2.94
C VAL A 184 -22.97 -14.58 -2.95
N VAL A 185 -22.16 -14.86 -3.98
CA VAL A 185 -21.41 -16.13 -4.13
C VAL A 185 -20.45 -16.34 -2.97
N SER A 186 -19.76 -15.28 -2.56
CA SER A 186 -18.63 -15.35 -1.63
C SER A 186 -19.05 -14.98 -0.20
N ARG A 187 -19.24 -15.99 0.66
CA ARG A 187 -19.13 -15.81 2.11
C ARG A 187 -17.66 -15.51 2.43
N GLN A 188 -17.33 -14.23 2.44
CA GLN A 188 -15.93 -13.81 2.43
C GLN A 188 -15.20 -14.30 3.68
N SER A 189 -14.01 -14.89 3.48
CA SER A 189 -13.15 -15.45 4.53
C SER A 189 -13.60 -16.79 5.13
N THR A 190 -14.60 -17.49 4.56
CA THR A 190 -14.93 -18.87 4.94
C THR A 190 -14.17 -19.89 4.11
N LEU A 191 -13.98 -21.11 4.66
CA LEU A 191 -13.39 -22.23 3.92
C LEU A 191 -14.29 -22.63 2.74
N ILE A 192 -13.67 -22.95 1.61
CA ILE A 192 -14.32 -23.47 0.41
C ILE A 192 -13.50 -24.66 -0.13
N PRO A 193 -14.14 -25.64 -0.80
CA PRO A 193 -13.43 -26.85 -1.22
C PRO A 193 -12.47 -26.60 -2.39
N SER A 194 -12.78 -25.65 -3.27
CA SER A 194 -11.95 -25.35 -4.45
C SER A 194 -12.33 -24.04 -5.14
N ARG A 195 -11.51 -23.60 -6.09
CA ARG A 195 -11.87 -22.51 -7.01
C ARG A 195 -13.05 -22.87 -7.91
N GLN A 196 -13.22 -24.14 -8.27
CA GLN A 196 -14.31 -24.58 -9.14
C GLN A 196 -15.67 -24.38 -8.46
N TYR A 197 -15.75 -24.62 -7.14
CA TYR A 197 -16.95 -24.34 -6.35
C TYR A 197 -17.46 -22.89 -6.52
N LEU A 198 -16.55 -21.89 -6.53
CA LEU A 198 -16.94 -20.49 -6.75
C LEU A 198 -17.44 -20.25 -8.17
N ARG A 199 -16.84 -20.89 -9.18
CA ARG A 199 -17.26 -20.75 -10.59
C ARG A 199 -18.66 -21.31 -10.78
N ASP A 200 -18.91 -22.51 -10.25
CA ASP A 200 -20.20 -23.19 -10.37
C ASP A 200 -21.30 -22.36 -9.69
N LYS A 201 -21.05 -21.91 -8.45
CA LYS A 201 -21.99 -21.04 -7.72
C LYS A 201 -22.23 -19.70 -8.41
N ASN A 202 -21.19 -19.10 -9.00
CA ASN A 202 -21.35 -17.86 -9.77
C ASN A 202 -22.24 -18.07 -10.99
N ALA A 203 -22.01 -19.12 -11.79
CA ALA A 203 -22.82 -19.43 -12.95
C ALA A 203 -24.29 -19.74 -12.58
N GLU A 204 -24.53 -20.50 -11.50
CA GLU A 204 -25.87 -20.73 -10.96
C GLU A 204 -26.60 -19.42 -10.65
N LEU A 205 -25.92 -18.47 -9.99
CA LEU A 205 -26.51 -17.19 -9.62
C LEU A 205 -26.65 -16.22 -10.80
N GLU A 206 -25.75 -16.26 -11.79
CA GLU A 206 -25.88 -15.51 -13.03
C GLU A 206 -27.15 -15.91 -13.79
N GLU A 207 -27.44 -17.20 -13.91
CA GLU A 207 -28.67 -17.66 -14.54
C GLU A 207 -29.90 -17.34 -13.68
N LYS A 208 -29.85 -17.59 -12.37
CA LYS A 208 -30.94 -17.27 -11.43
C LYS A 208 -31.34 -15.80 -11.49
N TYR A 209 -30.34 -14.90 -11.55
CA TYR A 209 -30.58 -13.46 -11.54
C TYR A 209 -30.57 -12.81 -12.92
N LYS A 210 -30.51 -13.58 -14.02
CA LYS A 210 -30.36 -13.04 -15.38
C LYS A 210 -31.30 -11.88 -15.70
N ASN A 211 -32.59 -12.05 -15.42
CA ASN A 211 -33.66 -11.07 -15.69
C ASN A 211 -34.27 -10.46 -14.41
N THR A 212 -33.64 -10.67 -13.25
CA THR A 212 -34.13 -10.16 -11.96
C THR A 212 -33.05 -9.36 -11.24
N ASN A 213 -33.45 -8.65 -10.20
CA ASN A 213 -32.52 -7.93 -9.34
C ASN A 213 -31.86 -8.89 -8.35
N VAL A 214 -30.57 -8.68 -8.11
CA VAL A 214 -29.82 -9.40 -7.07
C VAL A 214 -30.14 -8.72 -5.74
N PRO A 215 -30.76 -9.40 -4.75
CA PRO A 215 -30.96 -8.80 -3.44
C PRO A 215 -29.61 -8.59 -2.74
N MET A 216 -29.45 -7.48 -2.01
CA MET A 216 -28.30 -7.28 -1.14
C MET A 216 -28.37 -8.28 0.03
N PRO A 217 -27.33 -9.11 0.27
CA PRO A 217 -27.31 -10.00 1.42
C PRO A 217 -27.24 -9.22 2.75
N ASP A 218 -27.88 -9.73 3.81
CA ASP A 218 -27.88 -9.11 5.14
C ASP A 218 -26.48 -8.98 5.77
N TYR A 219 -25.57 -9.87 5.36
CA TYR A 219 -24.16 -9.86 5.77
C TYR A 219 -23.29 -8.92 4.92
N TRP A 220 -23.87 -8.12 4.02
CA TRP A 220 -23.11 -7.20 3.18
C TRP A 220 -23.50 -5.76 3.45
N GLY A 221 -22.52 -4.86 3.53
CA GLY A 221 -22.78 -3.44 3.61
C GLY A 221 -21.53 -2.61 3.83
N GLY A 222 -21.74 -1.36 4.24
CA GLY A 222 -20.70 -0.36 4.39
C GLY A 222 -20.23 -0.13 5.82
N TYR A 223 -19.01 0.38 5.93
CA TYR A 223 -18.45 0.99 7.12
C TYR A 223 -17.95 2.40 6.79
N ILE A 224 -18.01 3.30 7.76
CA ILE A 224 -17.40 4.63 7.72
C ILE A 224 -16.36 4.74 8.85
N VAL A 225 -15.14 5.15 8.50
CA VAL A 225 -14.08 5.48 9.47
C VAL A 225 -14.16 6.99 9.76
N LYS A 226 -14.55 7.35 10.97
CA LYS A 226 -14.59 8.73 11.47
C LYS A 226 -13.21 9.11 12.01
N PRO A 227 -12.46 9.98 11.31
CA PRO A 227 -11.07 10.22 11.64
C PRO A 227 -10.91 11.05 12.91
N HIS A 228 -10.01 10.64 13.78
CA HIS A 228 -9.46 11.48 14.87
C HIS A 228 -7.99 11.83 14.63
N LEU A 229 -7.32 11.19 13.67
CA LEU A 229 -5.96 11.47 13.26
C LEU A 229 -5.83 11.30 11.75
N ILE A 230 -5.19 12.25 11.07
CA ILE A 230 -4.80 12.15 9.66
C ILE A 230 -3.35 12.62 9.53
N GLU A 231 -2.45 11.74 9.11
CA GLU A 231 -1.04 12.05 8.86
C GLU A 231 -0.75 12.12 7.37
N PHE A 232 -0.11 13.19 6.94
CA PHE A 232 0.43 13.39 5.60
C PHE A 232 1.94 13.22 5.63
N TRP A 233 2.42 12.21 4.91
CA TRP A 233 3.83 11.89 4.80
C TRP A 233 4.32 12.12 3.36
N GLN A 234 5.41 12.87 3.21
CA GLN A 234 6.10 13.08 1.93
C GLN A 234 7.56 12.60 2.03
N GLY A 235 7.91 11.69 1.11
CA GLY A 235 9.25 11.12 1.03
C GLY A 235 10.28 12.14 0.56
N GLN A 236 11.46 12.08 1.18
CA GLN A 236 12.61 12.97 0.96
C GLN A 236 13.90 12.15 0.84
N THR A 237 14.78 12.53 -0.07
CA THR A 237 15.99 11.75 -0.41
C THR A 237 16.98 11.70 0.76
N ASN A 238 17.09 12.79 1.52
CA ASN A 238 17.97 12.92 2.68
C ASN A 238 17.46 12.19 3.95
N ARG A 239 16.33 11.48 3.86
CA ARG A 239 15.65 10.74 4.97
C ARG A 239 14.96 11.64 6.00
N LEU A 240 15.02 12.96 5.83
CA LEU A 240 14.27 13.90 6.67
C LEU A 240 12.85 14.02 6.12
N HIS A 241 12.06 12.96 6.27
CA HIS A 241 10.70 12.90 5.73
C HIS A 241 9.78 13.91 6.37
N ASP A 242 8.93 14.53 5.56
CA ASP A 242 7.94 15.48 6.04
C ASP A 242 6.73 14.75 6.59
N ARG A 243 6.36 15.09 7.82
CA ARG A 243 5.23 14.48 8.53
C ARG A 243 4.41 15.56 9.18
N ILE A 244 3.29 15.91 8.57
CA ILE A 244 2.30 16.82 9.16
C ILE A 244 1.12 15.97 9.60
N VAL A 245 0.81 15.99 10.89
CA VAL A 245 -0.30 15.24 11.47
C VAL A 245 -1.38 16.18 11.96
N PHE A 246 -2.61 15.88 11.58
CA PHE A 246 -3.83 16.51 12.08
C PHE A 246 -4.47 15.61 13.12
N LEU A 247 -4.91 16.20 14.23
CA LEU A 247 -5.49 15.50 15.38
C LEU A 247 -6.77 16.19 15.84
N ARG A 248 -7.77 15.41 16.26
CA ARG A 248 -8.87 15.91 17.07
C ARG A 248 -8.38 16.03 18.52
N PRO A 249 -8.39 17.22 19.14
CA PRO A 249 -8.09 17.36 20.57
C PRO A 249 -9.00 16.48 21.41
N LYS A 250 -8.51 16.01 22.57
CA LYS A 250 -9.38 15.30 23.50
C LYS A 250 -10.37 16.27 24.13
N GLU A 251 -11.54 15.76 24.51
CA GLU A 251 -12.53 16.56 25.23
C GLU A 251 -11.91 17.11 26.52
N GLY A 252 -11.93 18.45 26.67
CA GLY A 252 -11.34 19.16 27.80
C GLY A 252 -9.89 19.64 27.60
N GLU A 253 -9.22 19.32 26.49
CA GLU A 253 -7.94 19.96 26.12
C GLU A 253 -8.21 21.33 25.47
N THR A 254 -7.95 22.42 26.21
CA THR A 254 -8.19 23.79 25.73
C THR A 254 -6.93 24.56 25.37
N GLU A 255 -5.78 24.16 25.90
CA GLU A 255 -4.50 24.84 25.64
C GLU A 255 -3.67 24.04 24.64
N LEU A 256 -3.22 24.71 23.58
CA LEU A 256 -2.26 24.14 22.64
C LEU A 256 -0.85 24.18 23.24
N GLY A 257 -0.10 23.09 23.05
CA GLY A 257 1.33 23.11 23.29
C GLY A 257 2.08 23.99 22.27
N ASN A 258 3.31 24.37 22.58
CA ASN A 258 4.13 25.28 21.76
C ASN A 258 4.40 24.80 20.31
N MET A 259 4.19 23.52 20.02
CA MET A 259 4.41 22.89 18.70
C MET A 259 3.09 22.51 18.00
N GLN A 260 1.96 22.95 18.55
CA GLN A 260 0.64 22.67 18.03
C GLN A 260 0.03 23.93 17.44
N HIS A 261 -0.67 23.77 16.33
CA HIS A 261 -1.28 24.85 15.58
C HIS A 261 -2.76 24.56 15.37
N GLN A 262 -3.59 25.61 15.38
CA GLN A 262 -5.02 25.48 15.10
C GLN A 262 -5.23 25.16 13.60
N ALA A 263 -6.19 24.28 13.32
CA ALA A 263 -6.65 23.93 11.98
C ALA A 263 -8.18 24.16 11.85
N GLU A 264 -8.71 24.02 10.64
CA GLU A 264 -10.14 24.20 10.39
C GLU A 264 -10.98 23.13 11.09
N GLY A 265 -12.24 23.44 11.41
CA GLY A 265 -13.20 22.46 11.89
C GLY A 265 -12.91 21.86 13.27
N GLY A 266 -12.09 22.52 14.11
CA GLY A 266 -11.72 22.05 15.45
C GLY A 266 -10.62 20.98 15.44
N TRP A 267 -9.87 20.89 14.35
CA TRP A 267 -8.63 20.12 14.29
C TRP A 267 -7.45 20.95 14.80
N ILE A 268 -6.41 20.26 15.22
CA ILE A 268 -5.08 20.84 15.41
C ILE A 268 -4.11 20.12 14.47
N TYR A 269 -2.97 20.74 14.16
CA TYR A 269 -1.90 20.07 13.45
C TYR A 269 -0.53 20.35 14.07
N GLN A 270 0.39 19.44 13.83
CA GLN A 270 1.78 19.52 14.29
C GLN A 270 2.69 18.74 13.36
N ARG A 271 3.99 19.07 13.37
CA ARG A 271 5.02 18.32 12.66
C ARG A 271 5.55 17.19 13.52
N LEU A 272 5.82 16.04 12.92
CA LEU A 272 6.49 14.91 13.56
C LEU A 272 7.89 14.71 12.97
N SER A 273 8.81 14.23 13.81
CA SER A 273 10.10 13.73 13.35
C SER A 273 9.90 12.49 12.45
N PRO A 274 10.69 12.33 11.38
CA PRO A 274 10.63 11.16 10.49
C PRO A 274 10.98 9.84 11.16
#